data_AF-A0A947BT13-F1
#
_entry.id   AF-A0A947BT13-F1
#
_cell.length_a   1.000
_cell.length_b   1.000
_cell.length_c   1.000
_cell.angle_alpha   90.00
_cell.angle_beta   90.00
_cell.angle_gamma   90.00
#
_symmetry.space_group_name_H-M   'P 1'
#
loop_
_entity.id
_entity.type
_entity.pdbx_description
1 polymer ?
#
loop_
_entity_poly.entity_id
_entity_poly.type
_entity_poly.pdbx_seq_one_letter_code
_entity_poly.pdbx_strand_id
1 'polypeptide(L)' 'AQRLKRVFDIDIETCSVCGGSMKVIACIEDPLVIKKILTHLRGKGLYLEAAGLPQSRAPPQGDLFS' A
#
# COMPACT_ATOMS: atom_id res chain seq x y z
N ALA A 1 -0.26 6.79 -11.19
CA ALA A 1 0.27 5.45 -10.86
C ALA A 1 1.79 5.32 -11.05
N GLN A 2 2.38 5.89 -12.12
CA GLN A 2 3.81 5.78 -12.42
C GLN A 2 4.82 6.07 -11.30
N ARG A 3 4.46 6.85 -10.26
CA ARG A 3 5.35 7.10 -9.11
C ARG A 3 5.46 5.89 -8.17
N LEU A 4 4.40 5.12 -7.98
CA LEU A 4 4.43 3.93 -7.11
C LEU A 4 5.30 2.82 -7.73
N LYS A 5 5.15 2.58 -9.03
CA LYS A 5 5.99 1.65 -9.79
C LYS A 5 7.46 2.08 -9.84
N ARG A 6 7.74 3.38 -9.93
CA ARG A 6 9.12 3.90 -10.03
C ARG A 6 9.84 4.03 -8.70
N VAL A 7 9.13 4.39 -7.61
CA VAL A 7 9.75 4.67 -6.30
C VAL A 7 9.65 3.46 -5.36
N PHE A 8 8.59 2.67 -5.48
CA PHE A 8 8.33 1.54 -4.57
C PHE A 8 8.33 0.18 -5.26
N ASP A 9 8.61 0.12 -6.57
CA ASP A 9 8.60 -1.11 -7.39
C ASP A 9 7.30 -1.93 -7.26
N ILE A 10 6.18 -1.27 -6.98
CA ILE A 10 4.86 -1.93 -6.89
C ILE A 10 4.16 -1.80 -8.23
N ASP A 11 4.01 -2.92 -8.93
CA ASP A 11 3.15 -3.00 -10.12
C ASP A 11 1.70 -3.22 -9.72
N ILE A 12 0.93 -2.12 -9.70
CA ILE A 12 -0.52 -2.12 -9.44
C ILE A 12 -1.35 -2.13 -10.73
N GLU A 13 -0.71 -2.22 -11.90
CA GLU A 13 -1.37 -2.20 -13.20
C GLU A 13 -1.73 -3.61 -13.69
N THR A 14 -1.29 -4.65 -12.98
CA THR A 14 -1.56 -6.05 -13.31
C THR A 14 -2.13 -6.80 -12.10
N CYS A 15 -3.22 -7.53 -12.31
CA CYS A 15 -3.81 -8.39 -11.28
C CYS A 15 -2.90 -9.58 -10.96
N SER A 16 -2.53 -9.78 -9.71
CA SER A 16 -1.72 -10.94 -9.28
C SER A 16 -2.43 -12.29 -9.41
N VAL A 17 -3.77 -12.29 -9.45
CA VAL A 17 -4.57 -13.54 -9.52
C VAL A 17 -4.84 -13.95 -10.96
N CYS A 18 -5.18 -13.00 -11.84
CA CYS A 18 -5.60 -13.30 -13.21
C CYS A 18 -4.72 -12.71 -14.31
N GLY A 19 -3.71 -11.88 -13.97
CA GLY A 19 -2.85 -11.22 -14.96
C GLY A 19 -3.52 -10.12 -15.79
N GLY A 20 -4.79 -9.81 -15.50
CA GLY A 20 -5.53 -8.76 -16.21
C GLY A 20 -5.05 -7.35 -15.86
N SER A 21 -5.33 -6.38 -16.73
CA SER A 21 -4.98 -4.98 -16.49
C SER A 21 -5.87 -4.37 -15.40
N MET A 22 -5.24 -3.68 -14.46
CA MET A 22 -5.88 -2.95 -13.38
C MET A 22 -5.70 -1.45 -13.58
N LYS A 23 -6.68 -0.66 -13.12
CA LYS A 23 -6.67 0.80 -13.22
C LYS A 23 -6.90 1.41 -11.85
N VAL A 24 -6.09 2.41 -11.52
CA VAL A 24 -6.32 3.26 -10.34
C VAL A 24 -7.55 4.12 -10.59
N ILE A 25 -8.59 3.94 -9.76
CA ILE A 25 -9.86 4.67 -9.88
C ILE A 25 -9.90 5.95 -9.03
N ALA A 26 -9.17 5.98 -7.91
CA ALA A 26 -9.11 7.13 -7.01
C ALA A 26 -7.86 7.08 -6.13
N CYS A 27 -7.37 8.25 -5.73
CA CYS A 27 -6.39 8.40 -4.64
C CYS A 27 -7.13 9.00 -3.43
N ILE A 28 -7.02 8.36 -2.26
CA ILE A 28 -7.66 8.82 -1.03
C ILE A 28 -6.56 9.23 -0.06
N GLU A 29 -6.46 10.52 0.24
CA GLU A 29 -5.43 11.08 1.13
C GLU A 29 -6.01 11.61 2.45
N ASP A 30 -7.33 11.76 2.54
CA ASP A 30 -8.00 12.28 3.74
C ASP A 30 -7.93 11.24 4.89
N PRO A 31 -7.34 11.62 6.05
CA PRO A 31 -7.16 10.70 7.18
C PRO A 31 -8.47 10.23 7.82
N LEU A 32 -9.54 11.02 7.78
CA LEU A 32 -10.84 10.63 8.31
C LEU A 32 -11.51 9.59 7.42
N VAL A 33 -11.40 9.75 6.10
CA VAL A 33 -11.94 8.80 5.12
C VAL A 33 -11.18 7.47 5.23
N ILE A 34 -9.86 7.50 5.31
CA ILE A 34 -9.02 6.30 5.50
C ILE A 34 -9.44 5.55 6.78
N LYS A 35 -9.56 6.26 7.90
CA LYS A 35 -10.00 5.65 9.18
C LYS A 35 -11.38 5.00 9.06
N LYS A 36 -12.34 5.66 8.41
CA LYS A 36 -13.69 5.11 8.21
C LYS A 36 -13.68 3.80 7.42
N ILE A 37 -12.89 3.74 6.34
CA ILE A 37 -12.73 2.53 5.53
C ILE A 37 -12.11 1.40 6.35
N LEU A 38 -11.01 1.68 7.06
CA LEU A 38 -10.30 0.67 7.85
C LEU A 38 -11.18 0.11 8.98
N THR A 39 -11.95 0.96 9.67
CA THR A 39 -12.91 0.53 10.70
C THR A 39 -13.98 -0.40 10.12
N HIS A 40 -14.52 -0.06 8.95
CA HIS A 40 -15.52 -0.89 8.26
C HIS A 40 -14.96 -2.26 7.86
N LEU A 41 -13.74 -2.31 7.33
CA LEU A 41 -13.09 -3.57 6.95
C LEU A 41 -12.79 -4.46 8.16
N ARG A 42 -12.38 -3.85 9.28
CA ARG A 42 -12.16 -4.57 10.55
C ARG A 42 -13.45 -5.21 11.06
N GLY A 43 -14.57 -4.49 11.01
CA GLY A 43 -15.88 -5.04 11.37
C GLY A 43 -16.34 -6.23 10.50
N LYS A 44 -15.80 -6.34 9.28
CA LYS A 44 -16.08 -7.43 8.34
C LYS A 44 -15.07 -8.58 8.39
N GLY A 45 -14.06 -8.53 9.26
CA GLY A 45 -13.00 -9.55 9.35
C GLY A 45 -12.02 -9.56 8.17
N LEU A 46 -12.05 -8.55 7.29
CA LEU A 46 -11.22 -8.49 6.07
C LEU A 46 -9.84 -7.86 6.30
N TYR A 47 -9.49 -7.52 7.54
CA TYR A 47 -8.25 -6.83 7.90
C TYR A 47 -7.03 -7.76 8.00
N LEU A 48 -7.24 -9.08 8.02
CA LEU A 48 -6.22 -10.08 8.40
C LEU A 48 -5.07 -10.26 7.38
N GLU A 49 -5.20 -9.81 6.14
CA GLU A 49 -4.13 -9.91 5.14
C GLU A 49 -3.02 -8.84 5.33
N ALA A 50 -3.24 -7.79 6.11
CA ALA A 50 -2.23 -6.75 6.39
C ALA A 50 -1.38 -7.03 7.64
N ALA A 51 -1.76 -8.03 8.46
CA ALA A 51 -1.13 -8.29 9.75
C ALA A 51 0.25 -8.97 9.65
N GLY A 52 0.64 -9.45 8.45
CA GLY A 52 1.94 -10.09 8.20
C GLY A 52 3.02 -9.14 7.68
N LEU A 53 2.72 -7.86 7.45
CA LEU A 53 3.71 -6.92 6.94
C LEU A 53 4.65 -6.46 8.05
N PRO A 54 5.97 -6.49 7.83
CA PRO A 54 6.92 -5.93 8.79
C PRO A 54 6.62 -4.44 8.99
N GLN A 55 6.83 -3.95 10.21
CA GLN A 55 6.71 -2.52 10.51
C GLN A 55 7.55 -1.71 9.51
N SER A 56 7.01 -0.62 8.99
CA SER A 56 7.74 0.30 8.11
C SER A 56 8.99 0.79 8.83
N ARG A 57 10.18 0.39 8.35
CA ARG A 57 11.46 0.87 8.87
C ARG A 57 12.05 1.90 7.91
N ALA A 58 12.78 2.86 8.48
CA ALA A 58 13.61 3.75 7.67
C ALA A 58 14.70 2.94 6.94
N PRO A 59 15.18 3.40 5.77
CA PRO A 59 16.34 2.81 5.13
C PRO A 59 17.54 2.80 6.10
N PRO A 60 18.43 1.80 6.02
CA PRO A 60 19.65 1.80 6.83
C PRO A 60 20.40 3.12 6.59
N GLN A 61 20.73 3.80 7.67
CA GLN A 61 21.52 5.02 7.64
C GLN A 61 22.97 4.58 7.37
N GLY A 62 23.30 4.36 6.09
CA GLY A 62 24.69 4.18 5.69
C GLY A 62 25.51 5.40 6.07
N ASP A 63 26.76 5.20 6.50
CA ASP A 63 27.63 6.21 7.10
C ASP A 63 27.61 7.54 6.33
N LEU A 64 26.75 8.45 6.81
CA LEU A 64 26.56 9.78 6.25
C LEU A 64 27.69 10.73 6.69
N PHE A 65 28.90 10.22 6.91
CA PHE A 65 30.08 10.99 7.26
C PHE A 65 31.33 10.22 6.80
N SER A 66 31.72 10.40 5.55
CA SER A 66 33.10 10.22 5.08
C SER A 66 33.50 11.43 4.26
#